data_AF-A0A514WSB2-F1
#
_entry.id   AF-A0A514WSB2-F1
#
_cell.length_a   1.000
_cell.length_b   1.000
_cell.length_c   1.000
_cell.angle_alpha   90.00
_cell.angle_beta   90.00
_cell.angle_gamma   90.00
#
_symmetry.space_group_name_H-M   'P 1'
#
loop_
_entity.id
_entity.type
_entity.pdbx_description
1 polymer ?
#
loop_
_entity_poly.entity_id
_entity_poly.type
_entity_poly.pdbx_seq_one_letter_code
_entity_poly.pdbx_strand_id
1 'polypeptide(L)'
;MNKDTHNQLVSALTTIISETNGLSLSDTIDLLVSSGLEVTSPETYAVVYDFRELLNRFQVNQVTIQALLKHPVSAALFEFFKNFPLKYREEHIHLTGAISAEFIYPRLMKLLEGPDKKIYEQKITEVYGADALPIRTVADVDKLIRLQENEGFSRYLKILYLPKLIFINREVHAEAAYHMAKELNDKFNVGAIRLKFSLSRASSSSSEQIPGIDDVTPEDVVLGLYDGFKKFESEHPGFHFILSPSFRKEATQFDAENYASRKDHFMAQIDELVKMLDKYPFLVPHMTDVDTVGDERELYRKEHFNEMQAGFRKLQYRGFKIRSHHGETWHTLKKGIQAVDNAMNIWHIDTLEHGISLGINPNKYFHRLYQDVLKKNKAGQPITPKDSLYRELTELDWGSHRNVLEKLYKGEALNEEEDILFVKAKFHTAREVEHYQHDVLNRMIQKGVTLVSLPSSNNKLTGKFEDYKDHPFSWWEKKGVQLGVGTDNHITLNTNFIYEMLILLYTDAVNLKITKLLMVTTGETRRPFISHLLWTMRKQLRKNNK
;
A
#
# COMPACT_ATOMS: atom_id res chain seq x y z
N MET A 1 -22.63 13.67 -15.80
CA MET A 1 -23.84 12.86 -15.58
C MET A 1 -24.90 13.74 -14.95
N ASN A 2 -26.18 13.56 -15.30
CA ASN A 2 -27.29 14.23 -14.62
C ASN A 2 -27.36 13.76 -13.15
N LYS A 3 -27.60 14.69 -12.22
CA LYS A 3 -27.72 14.40 -10.77
C LYS A 3 -28.81 13.36 -10.50
N ASP A 4 -29.87 13.35 -11.30
CA ASP A 4 -30.97 12.40 -11.14
C ASP A 4 -30.56 10.96 -11.47
N THR A 5 -29.81 10.75 -12.56
CA THR A 5 -29.26 9.43 -12.93
C THR A 5 -28.32 8.91 -11.85
N HIS A 6 -27.46 9.78 -11.28
CA HIS A 6 -26.57 9.40 -10.18
C HIS A 6 -27.34 8.90 -8.95
N ASN A 7 -28.34 9.67 -8.51
CA ASN A 7 -29.16 9.31 -7.35
C ASN A 7 -29.92 7.99 -7.59
N GLN A 8 -30.40 7.76 -8.81
CA GLN A 8 -31.04 6.51 -9.20
C GLN A 8 -30.07 5.32 -9.16
N LEU A 9 -28.83 5.49 -9.63
CA LEU A 9 -27.78 4.47 -9.52
C LEU A 9 -27.48 4.13 -8.06
N VAL A 10 -27.25 5.14 -7.20
CA VAL A 10 -26.99 4.95 -5.77
C VAL A 10 -28.15 4.21 -5.09
N SER A 11 -29.39 4.60 -5.42
CA SER A 11 -30.60 3.97 -4.89
C SER A 11 -30.73 2.51 -5.32
N ALA A 12 -30.50 2.22 -6.60
CA ALA A 12 -30.57 0.88 -7.16
C ALA A 12 -29.49 -0.03 -6.57
N LEU A 13 -28.23 0.42 -6.53
CA LEU A 13 -27.11 -0.30 -5.93
C LEU A 13 -27.33 -0.59 -4.45
N THR A 14 -27.70 0.44 -3.67
CA THR A 14 -27.98 0.27 -2.24
C THR A 14 -29.10 -0.75 -2.01
N THR A 15 -30.15 -0.70 -2.83
CA THR A 15 -31.27 -1.64 -2.76
C THR A 15 -30.80 -3.07 -3.01
N ILE A 16 -30.17 -3.34 -4.15
CA ILE A 16 -29.79 -4.70 -4.52
C ILE A 16 -28.71 -5.29 -3.58
N ILE A 17 -27.73 -4.49 -3.17
CA ILE A 17 -26.66 -4.93 -2.25
C ILE A 17 -27.28 -5.29 -0.90
N SER A 18 -28.24 -4.50 -0.41
CA SER A 18 -28.89 -4.78 0.87
C SER A 18 -29.81 -6.00 0.83
N GLU A 19 -30.55 -6.23 -0.25
CA GLU A 19 -31.45 -7.38 -0.39
C GLU A 19 -30.71 -8.71 -0.53
N THR A 20 -29.55 -8.67 -1.17
CA THR A 20 -28.75 -9.86 -1.45
C THR A 20 -27.67 -10.12 -0.41
N ASN A 21 -27.58 -9.25 0.62
CA ASN A 21 -26.53 -9.29 1.63
C ASN A 21 -25.12 -9.23 1.02
N GLY A 22 -24.94 -8.35 0.03
CA GLY A 22 -23.67 -8.03 -0.64
C GLY A 22 -23.00 -9.24 -1.31
N LEU A 23 -23.51 -9.62 -2.48
CA LEU A 23 -22.92 -10.62 -3.37
C LEU A 23 -21.62 -10.15 -4.00
N SER A 24 -21.09 -10.94 -4.95
CA SER A 24 -20.02 -10.50 -5.83
C SER A 24 -20.48 -9.27 -6.64
N LEU A 25 -19.53 -8.47 -7.14
CA LEU A 25 -19.88 -7.32 -7.97
C LEU A 25 -20.57 -7.76 -9.27
N SER A 26 -20.08 -8.82 -9.92
CA SER A 26 -20.66 -9.36 -11.15
C SER A 26 -22.14 -9.71 -10.95
N ASP A 27 -22.45 -10.52 -9.93
CA ASP A 27 -23.84 -10.92 -9.65
C ASP A 27 -24.71 -9.71 -9.30
N THR A 28 -24.15 -8.74 -8.59
CA THR A 28 -24.86 -7.51 -8.22
C THR A 28 -25.26 -6.70 -9.47
N ILE A 29 -24.36 -6.57 -10.43
CA ILE A 29 -24.61 -5.85 -11.69
C ILE A 29 -25.57 -6.65 -12.57
N ASP A 30 -25.43 -7.97 -12.67
CA ASP A 30 -26.33 -8.83 -13.44
C ASP A 30 -27.76 -8.77 -12.91
N LEU A 31 -27.94 -8.78 -11.59
CA LEU A 31 -29.25 -8.61 -10.97
C LEU A 31 -29.86 -7.25 -11.27
N LEU A 32 -29.07 -6.17 -11.30
CA LEU A 32 -29.56 -4.85 -11.70
C LEU A 32 -30.00 -4.81 -13.16
N VAL A 33 -29.24 -5.42 -14.07
CA VAL A 33 -29.61 -5.52 -15.50
C VAL A 33 -30.89 -6.35 -15.67
N SER A 34 -31.05 -7.44 -14.91
CA SER A 34 -32.26 -8.28 -14.98
C SER A 34 -33.48 -7.71 -14.22
N SER A 35 -33.32 -6.55 -13.56
CA SER A 35 -34.39 -5.93 -12.78
C SER A 35 -35.36 -5.11 -13.66
N GLY A 36 -36.42 -4.55 -13.07
CA GLY A 36 -37.33 -3.63 -13.74
C GLY A 36 -36.73 -2.26 -14.12
N LEU A 37 -35.41 -2.08 -14.03
CA LEU A 37 -34.73 -0.81 -14.29
C LEU A 37 -34.87 -0.37 -15.75
N GLU A 38 -34.90 -1.30 -16.71
CA GLU A 38 -35.12 -1.00 -18.13
C GLU A 38 -36.44 -0.26 -18.37
N VAL A 39 -37.48 -0.62 -17.62
CA VAL A 39 -38.82 -0.01 -17.73
C VAL A 39 -38.93 1.26 -16.88
N THR A 40 -38.38 1.23 -15.66
CA THR A 40 -38.57 2.31 -14.67
C THR A 40 -37.58 3.47 -14.81
N SER A 41 -36.37 3.20 -15.31
CA SER A 41 -35.34 4.20 -15.61
C SER A 41 -34.40 3.72 -16.74
N PRO A 42 -34.83 3.86 -18.02
CA PRO A 42 -34.06 3.40 -19.18
C PRO A 42 -32.63 3.98 -19.25
N GLU A 43 -32.45 5.25 -18.85
CA GLU A 43 -31.13 5.88 -18.82
C GLU A 43 -30.20 5.24 -17.80
N THR A 44 -30.71 4.97 -16.59
CA THR A 44 -29.92 4.30 -15.53
C THR A 44 -29.60 2.87 -15.95
N TYR A 45 -30.54 2.16 -16.57
CA TYR A 45 -30.32 0.84 -17.12
C TYR A 45 -29.18 0.83 -18.14
N ALA A 46 -29.18 1.75 -19.11
CA ALA A 46 -28.13 1.84 -20.13
C ALA A 46 -26.73 2.03 -19.49
N VAL A 47 -26.64 2.85 -18.44
CA VAL A 47 -25.38 3.07 -17.71
C VAL A 47 -24.93 1.82 -16.95
N VAL A 48 -25.84 1.07 -16.32
CA VAL A 48 -25.49 -0.20 -15.65
C VAL A 48 -25.04 -1.26 -16.67
N TYR A 49 -25.74 -1.34 -17.81
CA TYR A 49 -25.40 -2.26 -18.88
C TYR A 49 -24.00 -1.96 -19.46
N ASP A 50 -23.70 -0.69 -19.75
CA ASP A 50 -22.37 -0.26 -20.21
C ASP A 50 -21.27 -0.62 -19.20
N PHE A 51 -21.52 -0.41 -17.90
CA PHE A 51 -20.58 -0.81 -16.87
C PHE A 51 -20.31 -2.31 -16.85
N ARG A 52 -21.34 -3.15 -17.06
CA ARG A 52 -21.18 -4.60 -17.14
C ARG A 52 -20.25 -5.00 -18.28
N GLU A 53 -20.48 -4.43 -19.47
CA GLU A 53 -19.62 -4.68 -20.63
C GLU A 53 -18.19 -4.19 -20.38
N LEU A 54 -18.03 -3.02 -19.76
CA LEU A 54 -16.73 -2.47 -19.40
C LEU A 54 -16.00 -3.36 -18.38
N LEU A 55 -16.72 -3.90 -17.39
CA LEU A 55 -16.19 -4.83 -16.40
C LEU A 55 -15.72 -6.13 -17.05
N ASN A 56 -16.51 -6.69 -17.96
CA ASN A 56 -16.12 -7.89 -18.72
C ASN A 56 -14.87 -7.65 -19.55
N ARG A 57 -14.80 -6.52 -20.27
CA ARG A 57 -13.63 -6.09 -21.03
C ARG A 57 -12.40 -5.89 -20.15
N PHE A 58 -12.58 -5.36 -18.94
CA PHE A 58 -11.51 -5.24 -17.97
C PHE A 58 -10.98 -6.62 -17.60
N GLN A 59 -11.83 -7.60 -17.27
CA GLN A 59 -11.40 -8.96 -16.92
C GLN A 59 -10.51 -9.58 -18.02
N VAL A 60 -10.85 -9.37 -19.30
CA VAL A 60 -10.09 -9.92 -20.44
C VAL A 60 -8.95 -9.03 -20.98
N ASN A 61 -8.48 -8.04 -20.21
CA ASN A 61 -7.36 -7.14 -20.56
C ASN A 61 -7.62 -6.21 -21.76
N GLN A 62 -8.87 -5.88 -22.07
CA GLN A 62 -9.21 -4.97 -23.18
C GLN A 62 -9.34 -3.50 -22.77
N VAL A 63 -9.45 -3.22 -21.47
CA VAL A 63 -9.46 -1.86 -20.90
C VAL A 63 -8.69 -1.86 -19.58
N THR A 64 -8.27 -0.68 -19.13
CA THR A 64 -7.59 -0.50 -17.83
C THR A 64 -8.59 -0.25 -16.72
N ILE A 65 -8.16 -0.45 -15.47
CA ILE A 65 -8.98 -0.17 -14.29
C ILE A 65 -9.44 1.30 -14.20
N GLN A 66 -8.69 2.23 -14.80
CA GLN A 66 -9.04 3.65 -14.81
C GLN A 66 -10.33 3.92 -15.60
N ALA A 67 -10.63 3.11 -16.62
CA ALA A 67 -11.89 3.20 -17.33
C ALA A 67 -13.07 2.86 -16.41
N LEU A 68 -12.91 1.84 -15.56
CA LEU A 68 -13.90 1.48 -14.54
C LEU A 68 -14.02 2.59 -13.50
N LEU A 69 -12.93 3.01 -12.86
CA LEU A 69 -12.96 4.00 -11.76
C LEU A 69 -13.58 5.35 -12.16
N LYS A 70 -13.48 5.75 -13.42
CA LYS A 70 -14.09 6.98 -13.96
C LYS A 70 -15.57 6.80 -14.35
N HIS A 71 -16.09 5.57 -14.35
CA HIS A 71 -17.44 5.27 -14.76
C HIS A 71 -18.48 5.74 -13.73
N PRO A 72 -19.66 6.24 -14.17
CA PRO A 72 -20.75 6.64 -13.26
C PRO A 72 -21.16 5.63 -12.19
N VAL A 73 -21.20 4.33 -12.52
CA VAL A 73 -21.49 3.26 -11.54
C VAL A 73 -20.44 3.23 -10.42
N SER A 74 -19.17 3.50 -10.72
CA SER A 74 -18.12 3.59 -9.71
C SER A 74 -18.31 4.79 -8.79
N ALA A 75 -18.79 5.93 -9.32
CA ALA A 75 -19.16 7.08 -8.48
C ALA A 75 -20.34 6.76 -7.54
N ALA A 76 -21.32 5.98 -8.02
CA ALA A 76 -22.45 5.56 -7.19
C ALA A 76 -22.04 4.51 -6.13
N LEU A 77 -21.17 3.56 -6.49
CA LEU A 77 -20.55 2.62 -5.53
C LEU A 77 -19.68 3.36 -4.49
N PHE A 78 -18.95 4.38 -4.91
CA PHE A 78 -18.17 5.22 -4.01
C PHE A 78 -19.07 5.87 -2.96
N GLU A 79 -20.20 6.44 -3.38
CA GLU A 79 -21.17 7.03 -2.46
C GLU A 79 -21.80 5.97 -1.53
N PHE A 80 -22.08 4.77 -2.05
CA PHE A 80 -22.54 3.64 -1.21
C PHE A 80 -21.53 3.34 -0.08
N PHE A 81 -20.24 3.19 -0.39
CA PHE A 81 -19.22 2.93 0.63
C PHE A 81 -19.03 4.11 1.58
N LYS A 82 -19.03 5.33 1.04
CA LYS A 82 -18.95 6.55 1.87
C LYS A 82 -20.09 6.63 2.89
N ASN A 83 -21.28 6.20 2.51
CA ASN A 83 -22.47 6.23 3.35
C ASN A 83 -22.67 4.95 4.18
N PHE A 84 -21.74 4.00 4.15
CA PHE A 84 -21.86 2.78 4.94
C PHE A 84 -21.88 3.14 6.45
N PRO A 85 -22.82 2.61 7.27
CA PRO A 85 -23.04 3.14 8.62
C PRO A 85 -21.89 2.87 9.59
N LEU A 86 -21.02 1.90 9.30
CA LEU A 86 -19.86 1.57 10.11
C LEU A 86 -18.60 2.14 9.46
N LYS A 87 -17.75 2.74 10.28
CA LYS A 87 -16.52 3.37 9.85
C LYS A 87 -15.44 2.34 9.45
N TYR A 88 -14.63 2.71 8.48
CA TYR A 88 -13.51 1.89 8.02
C TYR A 88 -12.24 2.08 8.87
N ARG A 89 -11.37 1.06 8.80
CA ARG A 89 -10.04 1.04 9.41
C ARG A 89 -8.98 1.20 8.33
N GLU A 90 -8.31 2.34 8.34
CA GLU A 90 -7.08 2.57 7.59
C GLU A 90 -5.93 1.90 8.35
N GLU A 91 -5.62 0.66 7.96
CA GLU A 91 -4.63 -0.18 8.64
C GLU A 91 -3.19 0.18 8.26
N HIS A 92 -2.97 0.99 7.22
CA HIS A 92 -1.62 1.35 6.77
C HIS A 92 -1.62 2.62 5.94
N ILE A 93 -1.17 3.70 6.58
CA ILE A 93 -0.95 4.99 5.94
C ILE A 93 0.34 5.64 6.45
N HIS A 94 1.09 6.30 5.57
CA HIS A 94 2.29 7.04 5.94
C HIS A 94 2.03 8.54 5.94
N LEU A 95 2.51 9.22 6.98
CA LEU A 95 2.33 10.65 7.19
C LEU A 95 2.67 11.46 5.93
N THR A 96 3.87 11.30 5.39
CA THR A 96 4.38 12.19 4.32
C THR A 96 3.64 12.05 3.00
N GLY A 97 3.16 10.86 2.62
CA GLY A 97 2.40 10.68 1.38
C GLY A 97 0.89 10.74 1.54
N ALA A 98 0.42 11.13 2.73
CA ALA A 98 -0.99 11.28 3.06
C ALA A 98 -1.44 12.73 3.30
N ILE A 99 -0.51 13.69 3.29
CA ILE A 99 -0.84 15.10 3.46
C ILE A 99 -1.18 15.74 2.10
N SER A 100 -2.30 16.45 2.05
CA SER A 100 -2.80 17.08 0.83
C SER A 100 -2.03 18.35 0.46
N ALA A 101 -2.12 18.75 -0.82
CA ALA A 101 -1.50 19.96 -1.32
C ALA A 101 -2.04 21.23 -0.65
N GLU A 102 -3.33 21.26 -0.29
CA GLU A 102 -3.97 22.36 0.42
C GLU A 102 -3.34 22.60 1.79
N PHE A 103 -2.87 21.54 2.46
CA PHE A 103 -2.15 21.65 3.72
C PHE A 103 -0.69 22.08 3.53
N ILE A 104 -0.03 21.54 2.51
CA ILE A 104 1.40 21.79 2.24
C ILE A 104 1.64 23.22 1.75
N TYR A 105 0.89 23.65 0.74
CA TYR A 105 1.12 24.92 0.05
C TYR A 105 1.30 26.13 0.98
N PRO A 106 0.37 26.47 1.90
CA PRO A 106 0.52 27.65 2.75
C PRO A 106 1.73 27.58 3.69
N ARG A 107 2.17 26.38 4.09
CA ARG A 107 3.35 26.19 4.95
C ARG A 107 4.64 26.27 4.13
N LEU A 108 4.65 25.67 2.95
CA LEU A 108 5.76 25.73 2.02
C LEU A 108 6.05 27.17 1.58
N MET A 109 5.01 27.97 1.31
CA MET A 109 5.21 29.38 0.93
C MET A 109 5.91 30.19 2.02
N LYS A 110 5.61 29.94 3.31
CA LYS A 110 6.34 30.59 4.42
C LYS A 110 7.85 30.29 4.38
N LEU A 111 8.23 29.08 3.96
CA LEU A 111 9.64 28.70 3.81
C LEU A 111 10.28 29.35 2.57
N LEU A 112 9.55 29.40 1.45
CA LEU A 112 10.00 30.00 0.19
C LEU A 112 10.00 31.53 0.18
N GLU A 113 9.33 32.16 1.12
CA GLU A 113 9.32 33.61 1.34
C GLU A 113 10.16 34.03 2.56
N GLY A 114 10.65 33.03 3.33
CA GLY A 114 11.42 33.23 4.55
C GLY A 114 12.91 33.50 4.34
N PRO A 115 13.67 33.67 5.45
CA PRO A 115 15.10 33.99 5.40
C PRO A 115 15.94 32.91 4.70
N ASP A 116 15.52 31.65 4.79
CA ASP A 116 16.22 30.49 4.22
C ASP A 116 15.73 30.11 2.82
N LYS A 117 14.99 31.00 2.15
CA LYS A 117 14.43 30.78 0.80
C LYS A 117 15.39 30.07 -0.15
N LYS A 118 16.63 30.55 -0.25
CA LYS A 118 17.64 30.01 -1.18
C LYS A 118 17.96 28.54 -0.92
N ILE A 119 17.97 28.13 0.36
CA ILE A 119 18.26 26.75 0.76
C ILE A 119 17.12 25.84 0.31
N TYR A 120 15.87 26.25 0.56
CA TYR A 120 14.69 25.49 0.14
C TYR A 120 14.55 25.43 -1.38
N GLU A 121 14.77 26.53 -2.09
CA GLU A 121 14.76 26.56 -3.57
C GLU A 121 15.80 25.58 -4.14
N GLN A 122 17.04 25.61 -3.62
CA GLN A 122 18.08 24.68 -4.04
C GLN A 122 17.68 23.22 -3.81
N LYS A 123 17.12 22.89 -2.65
CA LYS A 123 16.68 21.53 -2.33
C LYS A 123 15.52 21.05 -3.20
N ILE A 124 14.54 21.92 -3.46
CA ILE A 124 13.44 21.59 -4.38
C ILE A 124 13.98 21.36 -5.78
N THR A 125 14.89 22.19 -6.28
CA THR A 125 15.53 22.00 -7.59
C THR A 125 16.37 20.72 -7.64
N GLU A 126 17.09 20.37 -6.56
CA GLU A 126 17.87 19.13 -6.46
C GLU A 126 16.99 17.88 -6.62
N VAL A 127 15.81 17.87 -5.98
CA VAL A 127 14.93 16.70 -5.93
C VAL A 127 13.95 16.63 -7.10
N TYR A 128 13.41 17.78 -7.53
CA TYR A 128 12.32 17.88 -8.50
C TYR A 128 12.72 18.48 -9.85
N GLY A 129 13.93 19.04 -9.97
CA GLY A 129 14.42 19.69 -11.18
C GLY A 129 14.15 21.20 -11.22
N ALA A 130 14.76 21.88 -12.19
CA ALA A 130 14.66 23.35 -12.32
C ALA A 130 13.21 23.82 -12.60
N ASP A 131 12.43 23.02 -13.33
CA ASP A 131 11.05 23.35 -13.71
C ASP A 131 10.04 23.21 -12.55
N ALA A 132 10.49 22.77 -11.37
CA ALA A 132 9.64 22.70 -10.18
C ALA A 132 9.31 24.08 -9.59
N LEU A 133 10.10 25.11 -9.96
CA LEU A 133 9.94 26.49 -9.50
C LEU A 133 9.57 27.41 -10.68
N PRO A 134 8.81 28.49 -10.44
CA PRO A 134 8.22 28.90 -9.17
C PRO A 134 6.93 28.12 -8.83
N ILE A 135 6.75 27.77 -7.56
CA ILE A 135 5.48 27.25 -7.03
C ILE A 135 4.56 28.46 -6.75
N ARG A 136 3.38 28.52 -7.36
CA ARG A 136 2.46 29.67 -7.27
C ARG A 136 1.07 29.31 -6.77
N THR A 137 0.73 28.03 -6.78
CA THR A 137 -0.62 27.55 -6.47
C THR A 137 -0.60 26.21 -5.74
N VAL A 138 -1.71 25.87 -5.10
CA VAL A 138 -1.96 24.53 -4.56
C VAL A 138 -1.83 23.47 -5.65
N ALA A 139 -2.27 23.75 -6.88
CA ALA A 139 -2.18 22.82 -8.00
C ALA A 139 -0.73 22.51 -8.41
N ASP A 140 0.19 23.47 -8.28
CA ASP A 140 1.62 23.24 -8.52
C ASP A 140 2.18 22.25 -7.50
N VAL A 141 1.83 22.41 -6.22
CA VAL A 141 2.21 21.46 -5.16
C VAL A 141 1.59 20.09 -5.41
N ASP A 142 0.30 20.03 -5.75
CA ASP A 142 -0.41 18.79 -6.04
C ASP A 142 0.26 17.98 -7.16
N LYS A 143 0.68 18.65 -8.23
CA LYS A 143 1.43 18.03 -9.32
C LYS A 143 2.78 17.47 -8.86
N LEU A 144 3.49 18.18 -7.98
CA LEU A 144 4.81 17.76 -7.48
C LEU A 144 4.74 16.59 -6.50
N ILE A 145 3.65 16.47 -5.73
CA ILE A 145 3.51 15.43 -4.69
C ILE A 145 2.84 14.15 -5.18
N ARG A 146 2.38 14.09 -6.44
CA ARG A 146 1.73 12.92 -7.06
C ARG A 146 2.65 12.17 -8.03
N LEU A 147 2.66 10.84 -7.90
CA LEU A 147 3.33 9.94 -8.82
C LEU A 147 2.59 9.89 -10.16
N GLN A 148 3.31 10.16 -11.25
CA GLN A 148 2.78 10.09 -12.61
C GLN A 148 2.76 8.65 -13.14
N GLU A 149 1.95 8.35 -14.16
CA GLU A 149 1.70 6.98 -14.64
C GLU A 149 2.96 6.22 -15.12
N ASN A 150 4.00 6.94 -15.54
CA ASN A 150 5.26 6.39 -16.03
C ASN A 150 6.42 6.45 -15.01
N GLU A 151 6.15 6.88 -13.78
CA GLU A 151 7.15 6.98 -12.72
C GLU A 151 7.11 5.74 -11.82
N GLY A 152 8.29 5.26 -11.39
CA GLY A 152 8.43 4.07 -10.55
C GLY A 152 8.90 4.36 -9.12
N PHE A 153 9.19 3.30 -8.36
CA PHE A 153 9.55 3.35 -6.93
C PHE A 153 10.62 4.39 -6.56
N SER A 154 11.70 4.52 -7.35
CA SER A 154 12.77 5.47 -7.05
C SER A 154 12.32 6.93 -7.14
N ARG A 155 11.37 7.24 -8.03
CA ARG A 155 10.79 8.58 -8.15
C ARG A 155 9.78 8.83 -7.03
N TYR A 156 8.97 7.82 -6.71
CA TYR A 156 8.06 7.85 -5.56
C TYR A 156 8.77 8.26 -4.25
N LEU A 157 9.93 7.68 -3.92
CA LEU A 157 10.67 8.05 -2.71
C LEU A 157 11.11 9.54 -2.69
N LYS A 158 11.46 10.09 -3.85
CA LYS A 158 11.83 11.51 -3.99
C LYS A 158 10.64 12.43 -3.81
N ILE A 159 9.48 12.04 -4.32
CA ILE A 159 8.24 12.84 -4.24
C ILE A 159 7.81 13.09 -2.80
N LEU A 160 8.13 12.19 -1.88
CA LEU A 160 7.86 12.34 -0.44
C LEU A 160 8.69 13.43 0.25
N TYR A 161 9.69 14.04 -0.43
CA TYR A 161 10.55 15.05 0.18
C TYR A 161 9.83 16.38 0.43
N LEU A 162 9.02 16.87 -0.51
CA LEU A 162 8.33 18.16 -0.39
C LEU A 162 7.39 18.23 0.82
N PRO A 163 6.56 17.20 1.12
CA PRO A 163 5.80 17.15 2.37
C PRO A 163 6.68 17.13 3.64
N LYS A 164 7.90 16.56 3.59
CA LYS A 164 8.80 16.53 4.75
C LYS A 164 9.28 17.92 5.16
N LEU A 165 9.48 18.82 4.19
CA LEU A 165 10.03 20.17 4.43
C LEU A 165 9.17 21.00 5.39
N ILE A 166 7.85 20.79 5.42
CA ILE A 166 6.94 21.63 6.22
C ILE A 166 6.86 21.20 7.68
N PHE A 167 7.30 20.00 8.03
CA PHE A 167 7.17 19.46 9.38
C PHE A 167 8.31 19.94 10.29
N ILE A 168 8.28 21.21 10.65
CA ILE A 168 9.39 21.93 11.31
C ILE A 168 9.22 22.10 12.83
N ASN A 169 8.10 21.68 13.41
CA ASN A 169 7.85 21.73 14.86
C ASN A 169 6.66 20.83 15.26
N ARG A 170 6.40 20.73 16.57
CA ARG A 170 5.27 19.98 17.14
C ARG A 170 3.91 20.45 16.63
N GLU A 171 3.70 21.76 16.50
CA GLU A 171 2.41 22.35 16.09
C GLU A 171 2.00 21.87 14.69
N VAL A 172 2.92 21.88 13.73
CA VAL A 172 2.61 21.41 12.36
C VAL A 172 2.25 19.92 12.35
N HIS A 173 2.87 19.10 13.21
CA HIS A 173 2.48 17.69 13.34
C HIS A 173 1.05 17.54 13.89
N ALA A 174 0.66 18.35 14.88
CA ALA A 174 -0.69 18.35 15.41
C ALA A 174 -1.73 18.79 14.37
N GLU A 175 -1.45 19.86 13.64
CA GLU A 175 -2.32 20.33 12.57
C GLU A 175 -2.46 19.29 11.44
N ALA A 176 -1.37 18.59 11.10
CA ALA A 176 -1.37 17.57 10.06
C ALA A 176 -2.18 16.33 10.45
N ALA A 177 -2.04 15.85 11.69
CA ALA A 177 -2.81 14.72 12.19
C ALA A 177 -4.31 15.05 12.23
N TYR A 178 -4.68 16.24 12.72
CA TYR A 178 -6.08 16.70 12.72
C TYR A 178 -6.63 16.81 11.29
N HIS A 179 -5.89 17.46 10.38
CA HIS A 179 -6.27 17.61 8.97
C HIS A 179 -6.52 16.25 8.30
N MET A 180 -5.59 15.30 8.48
CA MET A 180 -5.70 13.96 7.93
C MET A 180 -6.91 13.20 8.48
N ALA A 181 -7.12 13.21 9.80
CA ALA A 181 -8.26 12.53 10.41
C ALA A 181 -9.59 13.07 9.89
N LYS A 182 -9.72 14.39 9.83
CA LYS A 182 -10.90 15.07 9.29
C LYS A 182 -11.15 14.71 7.83
N GLU A 183 -10.11 14.79 7.00
CA GLU A 183 -10.22 14.48 5.58
C GLU A 183 -10.66 13.03 5.34
N LEU A 184 -10.00 12.07 5.99
CA LEU A 184 -10.30 10.66 5.84
C LEU A 184 -11.70 10.29 6.38
N ASN A 185 -12.12 10.91 7.48
CA ASN A 185 -13.46 10.69 8.04
C ASN A 185 -14.57 11.25 7.15
N ASP A 186 -14.45 12.52 6.75
CA ASP A 186 -15.49 13.25 6.03
C ASP A 186 -15.63 12.79 4.57
N LYS A 187 -14.50 12.50 3.93
CA LYS A 187 -14.49 12.16 2.50
C LYS A 187 -14.61 10.67 2.25
N PHE A 188 -14.04 9.83 3.12
CA PHE A 188 -13.85 8.40 2.85
C PHE A 188 -14.38 7.48 3.95
N ASN A 189 -15.13 8.01 4.93
CA ASN A 189 -15.79 7.23 5.98
C ASN A 189 -14.81 6.42 6.87
N VAL A 190 -13.56 6.87 6.99
CA VAL A 190 -12.54 6.25 7.85
C VAL A 190 -12.71 6.73 9.28
N GLY A 191 -12.82 5.79 10.22
CA GLY A 191 -12.95 6.10 11.65
C GLY A 191 -11.82 5.54 12.49
N ALA A 192 -10.92 4.74 11.91
CA ALA A 192 -9.69 4.35 12.59
C ALA A 192 -8.49 4.57 11.67
N ILE A 193 -7.44 5.18 12.19
CA ILE A 193 -6.19 5.43 11.45
C ILE A 193 -5.01 4.80 12.20
N ARG A 194 -4.29 3.90 11.55
CA ARG A 194 -2.94 3.52 11.99
C ARG A 194 -1.91 4.30 11.19
N LEU A 195 -1.40 5.37 11.80
CA LEU A 195 -0.47 6.30 11.15
C LEU A 195 0.97 5.86 11.34
N LYS A 196 1.70 5.79 10.23
CA LYS A 196 3.14 5.53 10.20
C LYS A 196 3.93 6.80 9.98
N PHE A 197 5.05 6.90 10.68
CA PHE A 197 5.98 8.03 10.57
C PHE A 197 7.38 7.62 11.00
N SER A 198 8.39 8.31 10.48
CA SER A 198 9.77 8.15 10.96
C SER A 198 9.92 8.82 12.32
N LEU A 199 10.38 8.06 13.32
CA LEU A 199 10.59 8.55 14.68
C LEU A 199 11.73 9.57 14.73
N SER A 200 12.86 9.20 14.13
CA SER A 200 14.00 10.09 13.89
C SER A 200 14.10 10.39 12.41
N ARG A 201 14.55 11.61 12.12
CA ARG A 201 14.82 12.07 10.75
C ARG A 201 16.31 12.19 10.45
N ALA A 202 17.17 11.72 11.37
CA ALA A 202 18.61 11.65 11.15
C ALA A 202 18.91 10.77 9.93
N SER A 203 19.70 11.31 9.00
CA SER A 203 20.18 10.59 7.81
C SER A 203 21.57 11.06 7.44
N SER A 204 22.43 10.11 7.08
CA SER A 204 23.74 10.39 6.48
C SER A 204 23.64 10.82 5.01
N SER A 205 22.44 10.77 4.40
CA SER A 205 22.22 11.14 3.01
C SER A 205 21.93 12.64 2.87
N SER A 206 22.85 13.38 2.23
CA SER A 206 22.70 14.82 1.98
C SER A 206 21.45 15.20 1.18
N SER A 207 20.96 14.29 0.33
CA SER A 207 19.74 14.49 -0.46
C SER A 207 18.45 14.30 0.34
N GLU A 208 18.54 13.77 1.56
CA GLU A 208 17.41 13.56 2.47
C GLU A 208 17.43 14.50 3.68
N GLN A 209 18.51 15.27 3.88
CA GLN A 209 18.59 16.28 4.93
C GLN A 209 17.57 17.40 4.71
N ILE A 210 16.92 17.80 5.80
CA ILE A 210 15.92 18.89 5.82
C ILE A 210 16.57 20.10 6.50
N PRO A 211 16.53 21.31 5.91
CA PRO A 211 17.05 22.51 6.56
C PRO A 211 16.28 22.82 7.86
N GLY A 212 17.00 23.13 8.95
CA GLY A 212 16.42 23.48 10.25
C GLY A 212 15.86 22.29 11.04
N ILE A 213 16.30 21.06 10.73
CA ILE A 213 15.76 19.83 11.35
C ILE A 213 16.23 19.60 12.78
N ASP A 214 17.35 20.21 13.18
CA ASP A 214 17.98 20.00 14.49
C ASP A 214 17.06 20.41 15.65
N ASP A 215 16.04 21.23 15.37
CA ASP A 215 15.08 21.74 16.35
C ASP A 215 13.88 20.80 16.59
N VAL A 216 13.69 19.73 15.78
CA VAL A 216 12.54 18.82 15.92
C VAL A 216 12.94 17.50 16.55
N THR A 217 12.55 17.31 17.82
CA THR A 217 12.82 16.05 18.52
C THR A 217 11.80 14.96 18.19
N PRO A 218 12.13 13.68 18.37
CA PRO A 218 11.14 12.60 18.28
C PRO A 218 9.94 12.78 19.22
N GLU A 219 10.15 13.41 20.39
CA GLU A 219 9.08 13.78 21.32
C GLU A 219 8.11 14.80 20.70
N ASP A 220 8.62 15.81 20.00
CA ASP A 220 7.78 16.81 19.30
C ASP A 220 6.90 16.17 18.22
N VAL A 221 7.46 15.21 17.47
CA VAL A 221 6.72 14.47 16.43
C VAL A 221 5.58 13.68 17.07
N VAL A 222 5.89 12.85 18.07
CA VAL A 222 4.89 11.95 18.68
C VAL A 222 3.81 12.73 19.40
N LEU A 223 4.19 13.71 20.23
CA LEU A 223 3.22 14.50 20.99
C LEU A 223 2.38 15.39 20.07
N GLY A 224 2.97 15.95 19.02
CA GLY A 224 2.22 16.70 18.02
C GLY A 224 1.16 15.84 17.35
N LEU A 225 1.55 14.68 16.79
CA LEU A 225 0.60 13.76 16.15
C LEU A 225 -0.51 13.31 17.12
N TYR A 226 -0.15 13.02 18.38
CA TYR A 226 -1.11 12.67 19.42
C TYR A 226 -2.12 13.80 19.67
N ASP A 227 -1.65 15.03 19.89
CA ASP A 227 -2.51 16.18 20.19
C ASP A 227 -3.53 16.43 19.07
N GLY A 228 -3.07 16.34 17.81
CA GLY A 228 -3.92 16.50 16.63
C GLY A 228 -5.04 15.46 16.54
N PHE A 229 -4.69 14.18 16.72
CA PHE A 229 -5.68 13.11 16.70
C PHE A 229 -6.61 13.15 17.91
N LYS A 230 -6.11 13.46 19.11
CA LYS A 230 -6.95 13.60 20.31
C LYS A 230 -7.95 14.74 20.18
N LYS A 231 -7.54 15.86 19.58
CA LYS A 231 -8.46 16.96 19.26
C LYS A 231 -9.59 16.46 18.36
N PHE A 232 -9.27 15.75 17.28
CA PHE A 232 -10.28 15.20 16.39
C PHE A 232 -11.19 14.16 17.08
N GLU A 233 -10.62 13.25 17.88
CA GLU A 233 -11.35 12.26 18.67
C GLU A 233 -12.33 12.91 19.66
N SER A 234 -11.96 14.06 20.25
CA SER A 234 -12.86 14.79 21.15
C SER A 234 -14.10 15.36 20.44
N GLU A 235 -13.96 15.68 19.15
CA GLU A 235 -15.06 16.13 18.28
C GLU A 235 -15.83 14.93 17.69
N HIS A 236 -15.18 13.76 17.58
CA HIS A 236 -15.72 12.53 16.99
C HIS A 236 -15.42 11.32 17.89
N PRO A 237 -16.21 11.06 18.95
CA PRO A 237 -15.89 10.05 19.98
C PRO A 237 -15.76 8.60 19.50
N GLY A 238 -16.22 8.29 18.29
CA GLY A 238 -16.04 6.97 17.65
C GLY A 238 -14.78 6.86 16.79
N PHE A 239 -13.95 7.90 16.73
CA PHE A 239 -12.67 7.89 16.04
C PHE A 239 -11.61 7.20 16.89
N HIS A 240 -10.72 6.45 16.25
CA HIS A 240 -9.60 5.77 16.91
C HIS A 240 -8.32 5.98 16.12
N PHE A 241 -7.18 5.94 16.81
CA PHE A 241 -5.90 6.02 16.14
C PHE A 241 -4.81 5.25 16.86
N ILE A 242 -3.84 4.79 16.07
CA ILE A 242 -2.57 4.22 16.50
C ILE A 242 -1.45 4.99 15.82
N LEU A 243 -0.47 5.40 16.62
CA LEU A 243 0.79 5.97 16.19
C LEU A 243 1.83 4.86 16.10
N SER A 244 2.37 4.64 14.90
CA SER A 244 3.34 3.60 14.60
C SER A 244 4.70 4.18 14.16
N PRO A 245 5.64 4.33 15.09
CA PRO A 245 7.02 4.63 14.77
C PRO A 245 7.58 3.60 13.78
N SER A 246 8.16 4.08 12.69
CA SER A 246 8.68 3.26 11.60
C SER A 246 10.20 3.35 11.51
N PHE A 247 10.86 2.19 11.44
CA PHE A 247 12.31 2.05 11.37
C PHE A 247 12.76 1.75 9.93
N ARG A 248 13.78 2.47 9.47
CA ARG A 248 14.34 2.29 8.12
C ARG A 248 15.26 1.08 8.06
N LYS A 249 15.17 0.35 6.95
CA LYS A 249 15.80 -0.94 6.72
C LYS A 249 17.13 -0.86 5.95
N GLU A 250 17.43 0.27 5.33
CA GLU A 250 18.60 0.44 4.49
C GLU A 250 19.89 0.56 5.32
N ALA A 251 21.00 0.05 4.81
CA ALA A 251 22.28 0.04 5.53
C ALA A 251 22.85 1.44 5.78
N THR A 252 22.54 2.40 4.92
CA THR A 252 23.01 3.79 5.02
C THR A 252 22.13 4.67 5.90
N GLN A 253 20.98 4.17 6.35
CA GLN A 253 19.97 4.96 7.05
C GLN A 253 20.12 4.84 8.57
N PHE A 254 21.28 5.28 9.06
CA PHE A 254 21.54 5.46 10.48
C PHE A 254 22.41 6.69 10.71
N ASP A 255 22.41 7.17 11.95
CA ASP A 255 23.26 8.27 12.41
C ASP A 255 24.69 7.75 12.63
N ALA A 256 25.51 7.86 11.59
CA ALA A 256 26.91 7.44 11.62
C ALA A 256 27.83 8.42 12.35
N GLU A 257 27.34 9.63 12.68
CA GLU A 257 28.11 10.61 13.44
C GLU A 257 28.13 10.24 14.93
N ASN A 258 26.98 9.79 15.45
CA ASN A 258 26.83 9.45 16.87
C ASN A 258 26.92 7.94 17.17
N TYR A 259 26.75 7.06 16.17
CA TYR A 259 26.73 5.62 16.38
C TYR A 259 27.67 4.87 15.44
N ALA A 260 28.41 3.89 15.99
CA ALA A 260 29.34 3.07 15.22
C ALA A 260 28.64 2.08 14.27
N SER A 261 27.39 1.72 14.57
CA SER A 261 26.62 0.79 13.75
C SER A 261 25.14 1.13 13.74
N ARG A 262 24.45 0.68 12.68
CA ARG A 262 22.99 0.77 12.59
C ARG A 262 22.30 0.02 13.73
N LYS A 263 22.85 -1.10 14.19
CA LYS A 263 22.36 -1.82 15.38
C LYS A 263 22.32 -0.91 16.61
N ASP A 264 23.39 -0.16 16.85
CA ASP A 264 23.50 0.70 18.03
C ASP A 264 22.53 1.89 17.92
N HIS A 265 22.45 2.52 16.76
CA HIS A 265 21.48 3.58 16.50
C HIS A 265 20.03 3.09 16.67
N PHE A 266 19.70 1.92 16.10
CA PHE A 266 18.37 1.32 16.25
C PHE A 266 18.04 1.06 17.72
N MET A 267 18.97 0.47 18.49
CA MET A 267 18.76 0.27 19.92
C MET A 267 18.57 1.59 20.68
N ALA A 268 19.29 2.66 20.32
CA ALA A 268 19.08 3.97 20.92
C ALA A 268 17.68 4.55 20.62
N GLN A 269 17.17 4.36 19.40
CA GLN A 269 15.80 4.73 19.05
C GLN A 269 14.76 3.92 19.84
N ILE A 270 15.01 2.63 20.08
CA ILE A 270 14.16 1.80 20.96
C ILE A 270 14.17 2.35 22.40
N ASP A 271 15.34 2.72 22.91
CA ASP A 271 15.48 3.27 24.25
C ASP A 271 14.78 4.61 24.42
N GLU A 272 14.88 5.48 23.40
CA GLU A 272 14.16 6.75 23.35
C GLU A 272 12.64 6.53 23.35
N LEU A 273 12.14 5.61 22.52
CA LEU A 273 10.72 5.26 22.47
C LEU A 273 10.23 4.75 23.83
N VAL A 274 10.97 3.86 24.48
CA VAL A 274 10.61 3.34 25.81
C VAL A 274 10.61 4.45 26.87
N LYS A 275 11.64 5.30 26.89
CA LYS A 275 11.70 6.45 27.82
C LYS A 275 10.53 7.41 27.61
N MET A 276 10.13 7.64 26.37
CA MET A 276 8.99 8.50 26.04
C MET A 276 7.68 7.93 26.59
N LEU A 277 7.45 6.62 26.49
CA LEU A 277 6.26 5.98 27.05
C LEU A 277 6.25 5.98 28.58
N ASP A 278 7.42 5.78 29.20
CA ASP A 278 7.56 5.87 30.65
C ASP A 278 7.30 7.32 31.15
N LYS A 279 7.71 8.33 30.37
CA LYS A 279 7.46 9.77 30.66
C LYS A 279 6.00 10.17 30.39
N TYR A 280 5.36 9.60 29.37
CA TYR A 280 4.00 9.92 28.93
C TYR A 280 3.10 8.68 28.87
N PRO A 281 2.61 8.17 30.02
CA PRO A 281 1.81 6.94 30.07
C PRO A 281 0.52 6.99 29.24
N PHE A 282 -0.02 8.18 28.98
CA PHE A 282 -1.20 8.35 28.13
C PHE A 282 -0.98 7.94 26.66
N LEU A 283 0.29 7.81 26.21
CA LEU A 283 0.63 7.33 24.86
C LEU A 283 0.49 5.82 24.72
N VAL A 284 0.62 5.05 25.80
CA VAL A 284 0.59 3.58 25.79
C VAL A 284 -0.58 2.98 25.01
N PRO A 285 -1.84 3.42 25.17
CA PRO A 285 -2.96 2.87 24.39
C PRO A 285 -2.96 3.26 22.91
N HIS A 286 -2.15 4.25 22.50
CA HIS A 286 -2.09 4.76 21.14
C HIS A 286 -0.79 4.41 20.42
N MET A 287 0.26 3.99 21.14
CA MET A 287 1.53 3.53 20.59
C MET A 287 1.71 2.06 20.92
N THR A 288 0.91 1.22 20.25
CA THR A 288 0.84 -0.22 20.53
C THR A 288 1.62 -1.06 19.54
N ASP A 289 2.17 -0.44 18.48
CA ASP A 289 2.93 -1.15 17.47
C ASP A 289 4.04 -0.28 16.85
N VAL A 290 4.98 -0.96 16.20
CA VAL A 290 6.03 -0.35 15.38
C VAL A 290 6.07 -1.02 14.01
N ASP A 291 6.70 -0.36 13.04
CA ASP A 291 6.84 -0.87 11.68
C ASP A 291 8.29 -0.83 11.19
N THR A 292 8.56 -1.55 10.10
CA THR A 292 9.79 -1.43 9.31
C THR A 292 9.47 -0.97 7.91
N VAL A 293 10.20 0.02 7.41
CA VAL A 293 9.95 0.70 6.12
C VAL A 293 11.24 0.86 5.33
N GLY A 294 11.14 1.32 4.09
CA GLY A 294 12.28 1.53 3.20
C GLY A 294 12.52 0.36 2.24
N ASP A 295 13.58 0.47 1.44
CA ASP A 295 13.93 -0.52 0.42
C ASP A 295 14.36 -1.86 1.05
N GLU A 296 13.71 -2.93 0.62
CA GLU A 296 13.90 -4.27 1.18
C GLU A 296 14.57 -5.25 0.24
N ARG A 297 14.91 -4.81 -0.99
CA ARG A 297 15.44 -5.70 -2.02
C ARG A 297 16.68 -6.44 -1.55
N GLU A 298 17.52 -5.79 -0.74
CA GLU A 298 18.74 -6.40 -0.20
C GLU A 298 18.56 -6.99 1.21
N LEU A 299 17.35 -6.95 1.79
CA LEU A 299 17.06 -7.39 3.17
C LEU A 299 16.42 -8.78 3.23
N TYR A 300 17.19 -9.81 2.88
CA TYR A 300 16.71 -11.21 2.86
C TYR A 300 17.58 -12.21 3.63
N ARG A 301 18.77 -11.81 4.10
CA ARG A 301 19.70 -12.69 4.85
C ARG A 301 19.40 -12.63 6.35
N LYS A 302 19.53 -13.75 7.06
CA LYS A 302 19.30 -13.85 8.51
C LYS A 302 20.07 -12.80 9.32
N GLU A 303 21.30 -12.49 8.92
CA GLU A 303 22.15 -11.48 9.56
C GLU A 303 21.47 -10.11 9.65
N HIS A 304 20.79 -9.69 8.57
CA HIS A 304 20.08 -8.41 8.54
C HIS A 304 18.94 -8.36 9.57
N PHE A 305 18.27 -9.50 9.80
CA PHE A 305 17.19 -9.60 10.80
C PHE A 305 17.76 -9.68 12.22
N ASN A 306 18.86 -10.43 12.43
CA ASN A 306 19.48 -10.54 13.74
C ASN A 306 19.99 -9.19 14.28
N GLU A 307 20.31 -8.26 13.39
CA GLU A 307 20.72 -6.90 13.76
C GLU A 307 19.65 -6.15 14.57
N MET A 308 18.38 -6.23 14.13
CA MET A 308 17.24 -5.54 14.77
C MET A 308 16.51 -6.40 15.81
N GLN A 309 16.88 -7.69 15.94
CA GLN A 309 16.13 -8.64 16.77
C GLN A 309 16.03 -8.21 18.24
N ALA A 310 17.14 -7.76 18.85
CA ALA A 310 17.17 -7.40 20.26
C ALA A 310 16.23 -6.23 20.59
N GLY A 311 16.19 -5.22 19.72
CA GLY A 311 15.33 -4.05 19.89
C GLY A 311 13.85 -4.41 19.79
N PHE A 312 13.47 -5.23 18.80
CA PHE A 312 12.09 -5.71 18.69
C PHE A 312 11.67 -6.58 19.87
N ARG A 313 12.57 -7.44 20.38
CA ARG A 313 12.28 -8.21 21.61
C ARG A 313 12.03 -7.30 22.80
N LYS A 314 12.83 -6.24 22.96
CA LYS A 314 12.63 -5.24 24.02
C LYS A 314 11.26 -4.57 23.93
N LEU A 315 10.80 -4.21 22.74
CA LEU A 315 9.46 -3.67 22.52
C LEU A 315 8.35 -4.69 22.80
N GLN A 316 8.51 -5.93 22.36
CA GLN A 316 7.54 -7.00 22.62
C GLN A 316 7.36 -7.29 24.11
N TYR A 317 8.42 -7.21 24.93
CA TYR A 317 8.29 -7.30 26.39
C TYR A 317 7.46 -6.17 27.00
N ARG A 318 7.28 -5.06 26.28
CA ARG A 318 6.38 -3.94 26.64
C ARG A 318 5.00 -4.05 25.98
N GLY A 319 4.70 -5.15 25.29
CA GLY A 319 3.40 -5.41 24.66
C GLY A 319 3.23 -4.83 23.25
N PHE A 320 4.31 -4.34 22.62
CA PHE A 320 4.24 -3.87 21.24
C PHE A 320 4.01 -5.03 20.28
N LYS A 321 3.14 -4.77 19.30
CA LYS A 321 3.08 -5.56 18.07
C LYS A 321 4.17 -5.11 17.10
N ILE A 322 4.75 -6.05 16.38
CA ILE A 322 5.76 -5.76 15.35
C ILE A 322 5.12 -5.95 13.99
N ARG A 323 5.10 -4.91 13.17
CA ARG A 323 4.66 -4.98 11.77
C ARG A 323 5.85 -4.80 10.85
N SER A 324 5.75 -5.33 9.63
CA SER A 324 6.90 -5.30 8.73
C SER A 324 6.55 -5.28 7.26
N HIS A 325 7.20 -4.38 6.53
CA HIS A 325 7.25 -4.40 5.07
C HIS A 325 8.20 -5.51 4.66
N HIS A 326 7.66 -6.57 4.08
CA HIS A 326 8.44 -7.60 3.40
C HIS A 326 7.60 -8.23 2.29
N GLY A 327 8.27 -8.59 1.19
CA GLY A 327 7.61 -9.23 0.06
C GLY A 327 6.80 -8.26 -0.80
N GLU A 328 7.03 -6.95 -0.69
CA GLU A 328 6.58 -5.93 -1.63
C GLU A 328 7.53 -5.85 -2.84
N THR A 329 8.83 -5.70 -2.56
CA THR A 329 9.90 -5.68 -3.57
C THR A 329 10.99 -6.67 -3.17
N TRP A 330 11.72 -7.23 -4.13
CA TRP A 330 12.68 -8.29 -3.80
C TRP A 330 13.81 -8.41 -4.82
N HIS A 331 14.90 -9.04 -4.37
CA HIS A 331 16.03 -9.43 -5.22
C HIS A 331 15.65 -10.53 -6.22
N THR A 332 15.08 -11.62 -5.73
CA THR A 332 14.43 -12.71 -6.47
C THR A 332 13.18 -13.15 -5.69
N LEU A 333 12.20 -13.77 -6.35
CA LEU A 333 10.92 -14.15 -5.73
C LEU A 333 11.17 -15.05 -4.52
N LYS A 334 12.09 -16.01 -4.66
CA LYS A 334 12.53 -16.90 -3.56
C LYS A 334 13.06 -16.11 -2.37
N LYS A 335 13.88 -15.08 -2.61
CA LYS A 335 14.43 -14.21 -1.56
C LYS A 335 13.38 -13.29 -0.93
N GLY A 336 12.38 -12.85 -1.70
CA GLY A 336 11.22 -12.13 -1.15
C GLY A 336 10.44 -12.98 -0.16
N ILE A 337 10.12 -14.23 -0.54
CA ILE A 337 9.49 -15.21 0.35
C ILE A 337 10.37 -15.49 1.58
N GLN A 338 11.69 -15.64 1.38
CA GLN A 338 12.64 -15.83 2.46
C GLN A 338 12.68 -14.66 3.45
N ALA A 339 12.60 -13.43 2.96
CA ALA A 339 12.59 -12.24 3.82
C ALA A 339 11.34 -12.23 4.72
N VAL A 340 10.18 -12.58 4.18
CA VAL A 340 8.95 -12.75 4.96
C VAL A 340 9.10 -13.85 6.02
N ASP A 341 9.65 -15.00 5.65
CA ASP A 341 9.88 -16.11 6.57
C ASP A 341 10.86 -15.73 7.70
N ASN A 342 11.91 -14.97 7.38
CA ASN A 342 12.84 -14.45 8.36
C ASN A 342 12.19 -13.43 9.30
N ALA A 343 11.39 -12.48 8.78
CA ALA A 343 10.65 -11.53 9.62
C ALA A 343 9.76 -12.26 10.63
N MET A 344 9.03 -13.28 10.16
CA MET A 344 8.12 -14.07 10.99
C MET A 344 8.86 -14.94 12.03
N ASN A 345 10.01 -15.51 11.70
CA ASN A 345 10.72 -16.43 12.60
C ASN A 345 11.77 -15.77 13.48
N ILE A 346 12.34 -14.64 13.06
CA ILE A 346 13.39 -13.94 13.81
C ILE A 346 12.79 -12.77 14.59
N TRP A 347 11.99 -11.91 13.95
CA TRP A 347 11.35 -10.77 14.63
C TRP A 347 10.04 -11.14 15.31
N HIS A 348 9.36 -12.21 14.87
CA HIS A 348 8.02 -12.57 15.34
C HIS A 348 7.02 -11.43 15.07
N ILE A 349 6.91 -11.05 13.80
CA ILE A 349 5.94 -10.05 13.36
C ILE A 349 4.51 -10.54 13.62
N ASP A 350 3.64 -9.61 13.99
CA ASP A 350 2.19 -9.77 14.14
C ASP A 350 1.45 -9.41 12.85
N THR A 351 2.06 -8.58 12.01
CA THR A 351 1.48 -8.18 10.72
C THR A 351 2.55 -8.07 9.64
N LEU A 352 2.24 -8.65 8.49
CA LEU A 352 2.96 -8.49 7.24
C LEU A 352 2.28 -7.40 6.40
N GLU A 353 3.04 -6.38 6.05
CA GLU A 353 2.60 -5.30 5.19
C GLU A 353 2.94 -5.65 3.74
N HIS A 354 2.01 -5.45 2.80
CA HIS A 354 2.08 -5.86 1.39
C HIS A 354 2.08 -7.39 1.18
N GLY A 355 3.18 -8.10 1.52
CA GLY A 355 3.28 -9.56 1.44
C GLY A 355 3.11 -10.19 0.04
N ILE A 356 3.23 -9.41 -1.04
CA ILE A 356 2.95 -9.82 -2.42
C ILE A 356 3.75 -11.03 -2.88
N SER A 357 5.00 -11.20 -2.44
CA SER A 357 5.82 -12.37 -2.74
C SER A 357 5.17 -13.68 -2.28
N LEU A 358 4.22 -13.64 -1.35
CA LEU A 358 3.43 -14.80 -0.92
C LEU A 358 2.19 -15.06 -1.77
N GLY A 359 1.81 -14.17 -2.69
CA GLY A 359 0.61 -14.29 -3.51
C GLY A 359 0.85 -14.37 -5.02
N ILE A 360 2.06 -14.11 -5.49
CA ILE A 360 2.41 -14.27 -6.92
C ILE A 360 2.36 -15.74 -7.30
N ASN A 361 1.70 -16.06 -8.41
CA ASN A 361 1.76 -17.39 -9.03
C ASN A 361 3.17 -17.64 -9.61
N PRO A 362 3.97 -18.56 -9.03
CA PRO A 362 5.36 -18.76 -9.46
C PRO A 362 5.45 -19.31 -10.89
N ASN A 363 4.51 -20.15 -11.31
CA ASN A 363 4.49 -20.71 -12.67
C ASN A 363 4.32 -19.60 -13.73
N LYS A 364 3.37 -18.68 -13.53
CA LYS A 364 3.17 -17.52 -14.40
C LYS A 364 4.41 -16.62 -14.40
N TYR A 365 4.94 -16.33 -13.22
CA TYR A 365 6.11 -15.46 -13.02
C TYR A 365 7.36 -15.97 -13.77
N PHE A 366 7.77 -17.22 -13.52
CA PHE A 366 8.95 -17.80 -14.17
C PHE A 366 8.72 -18.09 -15.66
N HIS A 367 7.48 -18.30 -16.10
CA HIS A 367 7.21 -18.41 -17.53
C HIS A 367 7.39 -17.09 -18.28
N ARG A 368 6.95 -15.96 -17.71
CA ARG A 368 7.21 -14.62 -18.26
C ARG A 368 8.73 -14.37 -18.35
N LEU A 369 9.48 -14.65 -17.27
CA LEU A 369 10.95 -14.59 -17.28
C LEU A 369 11.56 -15.38 -18.46
N TYR A 370 11.13 -16.63 -18.64
CA TYR A 370 11.59 -17.47 -19.75
C TYR A 370 11.29 -16.84 -21.12
N GLN A 371 10.07 -16.34 -21.33
CA GLN A 371 9.65 -15.70 -22.59
C GLN A 371 10.49 -14.45 -22.90
N ASP A 372 10.73 -13.60 -21.90
CA ASP A 372 11.51 -12.37 -22.06
C ASP A 372 12.99 -12.66 -22.34
N VAL A 373 13.57 -13.64 -21.64
CA VAL A 373 14.95 -14.08 -21.88
C VAL A 373 15.10 -14.69 -23.27
N LEU A 374 14.16 -15.53 -23.70
CA LEU A 374 14.19 -16.09 -25.06
C LEU A 374 14.02 -15.02 -26.14
N LYS A 375 13.18 -14.01 -25.93
CA LYS A 375 13.04 -12.89 -26.85
C LYS A 375 14.38 -12.19 -27.07
N LYS A 376 15.13 -11.94 -25.99
CA LYS A 376 16.49 -11.38 -26.06
C LYS A 376 17.48 -12.33 -26.72
N ASN A 377 17.46 -13.61 -26.35
CA ASN A 377 18.35 -14.62 -26.91
C ASN A 377 18.18 -14.75 -28.43
N LYS A 378 16.94 -14.80 -28.92
CA LYS A 378 16.63 -14.84 -30.36
C LYS A 378 17.08 -13.59 -31.10
N ALA A 379 17.19 -12.46 -30.41
CA ALA A 379 17.74 -11.22 -30.94
C ALA A 379 19.28 -11.13 -30.82
N GLY A 380 19.96 -12.20 -30.37
CA GLY A 380 21.41 -12.22 -30.13
C GLY A 380 21.86 -11.29 -29.00
N GLN A 381 20.94 -10.90 -28.11
CA GLN A 381 21.23 -9.96 -27.04
C GLN A 381 21.70 -10.69 -25.78
N PRO A 382 22.84 -10.27 -25.18
CA PRO A 382 23.30 -10.84 -23.92
C PRO A 382 22.39 -10.42 -22.75
N ILE A 383 22.30 -11.29 -21.73
CA ILE A 383 21.75 -10.95 -20.42
C ILE A 383 22.91 -10.58 -19.48
N THR A 384 22.92 -9.33 -19.01
CA THR A 384 24.01 -8.76 -18.20
C THR A 384 23.53 -8.45 -16.77
N PRO A 385 24.43 -8.24 -15.80
CA PRO A 385 24.04 -7.84 -14.44
C PRO A 385 23.20 -6.55 -14.34
N LYS A 386 23.15 -5.74 -15.40
CA LYS A 386 22.32 -4.53 -15.48
C LYS A 386 20.87 -4.84 -15.88
N ASP A 387 20.60 -6.03 -16.40
CA ASP A 387 19.26 -6.45 -16.79
C ASP A 387 18.41 -6.82 -15.58
N SER A 388 17.15 -6.39 -15.59
CA SER A 388 16.18 -6.71 -14.53
C SER A 388 15.94 -8.22 -14.39
N LEU A 389 16.12 -8.98 -15.47
CA LEU A 389 15.92 -10.43 -15.53
C LEU A 389 17.12 -11.23 -14.98
N TYR A 390 18.30 -10.60 -14.90
CA TYR A 390 19.56 -11.29 -14.63
C TYR A 390 19.53 -12.04 -13.29
N ARG A 391 19.05 -11.39 -12.23
CA ARG A 391 19.05 -11.96 -10.87
C ARG A 391 18.22 -13.25 -10.81
N GLU A 392 17.01 -13.20 -11.37
CA GLU A 392 16.12 -14.38 -11.42
C GLU A 392 16.68 -15.48 -12.31
N LEU A 393 17.18 -15.12 -13.49
CA LEU A 393 17.76 -16.09 -14.43
C LEU A 393 18.95 -16.84 -13.82
N THR A 394 19.79 -16.11 -13.09
CA THR A 394 20.99 -16.65 -12.42
C THR A 394 20.62 -17.65 -11.31
N GLU A 395 19.50 -17.43 -10.63
CA GLU A 395 19.07 -18.23 -9.48
C GLU A 395 18.14 -19.40 -9.84
N LEU A 396 17.85 -19.62 -11.12
CA LEU A 396 17.16 -20.84 -11.54
C LEU A 396 17.99 -22.07 -11.19
N ASP A 397 17.29 -23.18 -10.96
CA ASP A 397 17.90 -24.48 -10.76
C ASP A 397 18.42 -25.04 -12.10
N TRP A 398 19.61 -24.59 -12.48
CA TRP A 398 20.31 -25.05 -13.67
C TRP A 398 20.90 -26.45 -13.54
N GLY A 399 20.99 -27.00 -12.32
CA GLY A 399 21.64 -28.30 -12.09
C GLY A 399 23.01 -28.40 -12.77
N SER A 400 23.20 -29.44 -13.58
CA SER A 400 24.41 -29.66 -14.39
C SER A 400 24.42 -28.90 -15.74
N HIS A 401 23.36 -28.16 -16.07
CA HIS A 401 23.15 -27.51 -17.38
C HIS A 401 23.52 -26.03 -17.38
N ARG A 402 24.49 -25.64 -16.53
CA ARG A 402 24.94 -24.24 -16.40
C ARG A 402 25.52 -23.67 -17.70
N ASN A 403 25.96 -24.53 -18.63
CA ASN A 403 26.40 -24.12 -19.96
C ASN A 403 25.32 -23.35 -20.74
N VAL A 404 24.03 -23.65 -20.53
CA VAL A 404 22.91 -22.92 -21.16
C VAL A 404 22.84 -21.49 -20.63
N LEU A 405 22.99 -21.30 -19.32
CA LEU A 405 23.04 -19.98 -18.69
C LEU A 405 24.20 -19.14 -19.26
N GLU A 406 25.39 -19.73 -19.41
CA GLU A 406 26.56 -19.02 -19.95
C GLU A 406 26.33 -18.55 -21.40
N LYS A 407 25.62 -19.34 -22.22
CA LYS A 407 25.20 -18.91 -23.56
C LYS A 407 24.25 -17.71 -23.52
N LEU A 408 23.27 -17.75 -22.62
CA LEU A 408 22.32 -16.65 -22.43
C LEU A 408 23.02 -15.35 -22.00
N TYR A 409 24.06 -15.43 -21.16
CA TYR A 409 24.87 -14.26 -20.78
C TYR A 409 25.64 -13.67 -21.95
N LYS A 410 26.05 -14.48 -22.92
CA LYS A 410 26.78 -14.03 -24.11
C LYS A 410 25.90 -13.62 -25.27
N GLY A 411 24.59 -13.90 -25.20
CA GLY A 411 23.68 -13.71 -26.32
C GLY A 411 23.84 -14.77 -27.42
N GLU A 412 24.46 -15.91 -27.10
CA GLU A 412 24.60 -17.02 -28.03
C GLU A 412 23.26 -17.75 -28.19
N ALA A 413 22.81 -17.95 -29.42
CA ALA A 413 21.54 -18.60 -29.70
C ALA A 413 21.49 -20.01 -29.11
N LEU A 414 20.41 -20.32 -28.40
CA LEU A 414 20.14 -21.67 -27.91
C LEU A 414 19.67 -22.56 -29.05
N ASN A 415 20.13 -23.82 -29.06
CA ASN A 415 19.51 -24.86 -29.89
C ASN A 415 18.25 -25.45 -29.20
N GLU A 416 17.57 -26.36 -29.88
CA GLU A 416 16.31 -26.96 -29.37
C GLU A 416 16.50 -27.74 -28.06
N GLU A 417 17.59 -28.51 -27.93
CA GLU A 417 17.89 -29.25 -26.70
C GLU A 417 18.17 -28.29 -25.54
N GLU A 418 18.91 -27.21 -25.79
CA GLU A 418 19.23 -26.17 -24.81
C GLU A 418 18.00 -25.37 -24.38
N ASP A 419 17.06 -25.11 -25.29
CA ASP A 419 15.76 -24.50 -24.96
C ASP A 419 14.95 -25.41 -24.03
N ILE A 420 14.89 -26.72 -24.32
CA ILE A 420 14.24 -27.71 -23.44
C ILE A 420 14.89 -27.71 -22.04
N LEU A 421 16.22 -27.62 -21.96
CA LEU A 421 16.92 -27.55 -20.68
C LEU A 421 16.59 -26.26 -19.91
N PHE A 422 16.46 -25.12 -20.58
CA PHE A 422 16.01 -23.87 -19.95
C PHE A 422 14.57 -23.99 -19.44
N VAL A 423 13.66 -24.59 -20.21
CA VAL A 423 12.29 -24.88 -19.76
C VAL A 423 12.28 -25.77 -18.52
N LYS A 424 13.14 -26.80 -18.46
CA LYS A 424 13.25 -27.68 -17.28
C LYS A 424 13.74 -26.89 -16.06
N ALA A 425 14.81 -26.11 -16.19
CA ALA A 425 15.37 -25.30 -15.11
C ALA A 425 14.31 -24.34 -14.53
N LYS A 426 13.58 -23.61 -15.40
CA LYS A 426 12.53 -22.69 -14.95
C LYS A 426 11.33 -23.42 -14.32
N PHE A 427 10.96 -24.60 -14.83
CA PHE A 427 9.85 -25.40 -14.29
C PHE A 427 10.16 -25.95 -12.89
N HIS A 428 11.34 -26.56 -12.71
CA HIS A 428 11.77 -27.06 -11.40
C HIS A 428 11.86 -25.93 -10.38
N THR A 429 12.44 -24.79 -10.76
CA THR A 429 12.50 -23.60 -9.90
C THR A 429 11.11 -23.13 -9.49
N ALA A 430 10.18 -22.99 -10.44
CA ALA A 430 8.82 -22.54 -10.15
C ALA A 430 8.11 -23.43 -9.13
N ARG A 431 8.24 -24.76 -9.28
CA ARG A 431 7.63 -25.73 -8.37
C ARG A 431 8.19 -25.64 -6.95
N GLU A 432 9.51 -25.58 -6.80
CA GLU A 432 10.13 -25.49 -5.47
C GLU A 432 9.83 -24.15 -4.79
N VAL A 433 9.77 -23.05 -5.56
CA VAL A 433 9.37 -21.74 -5.05
C VAL A 433 7.90 -21.74 -4.63
N GLU A 434 7.01 -22.37 -5.38
CA GLU A 434 5.59 -22.53 -5.03
C GLU A 434 5.39 -23.33 -3.75
N HIS A 435 6.09 -24.46 -3.58
CA HIS A 435 6.06 -25.21 -2.34
C HIS A 435 6.53 -24.36 -1.15
N TYR A 436 7.68 -23.68 -1.29
CA TYR A 436 8.19 -22.83 -0.22
C TYR A 436 7.23 -21.66 0.11
N GLN A 437 6.63 -21.04 -0.91
CA GLN A 437 5.64 -19.98 -0.75
C GLN A 437 4.44 -20.46 0.07
N HIS A 438 3.87 -21.62 -0.27
CA HIS A 438 2.75 -22.21 0.45
C HIS A 438 3.12 -22.58 1.89
N ASP A 439 4.32 -23.11 2.13
CA ASP A 439 4.80 -23.42 3.47
C ASP A 439 4.91 -22.18 4.36
N VAL A 440 5.44 -21.08 3.82
CA VAL A 440 5.53 -19.80 4.53
C VAL A 440 4.13 -19.24 4.79
N LEU A 441 3.23 -19.28 3.81
CA LEU A 441 1.85 -18.80 3.97
C LEU A 441 1.08 -19.61 5.03
N ASN A 442 1.21 -20.94 5.03
CA ASN A 442 0.58 -21.80 6.02
C ASN A 442 1.11 -21.51 7.42
N ARG A 443 2.43 -21.28 7.58
CA ARG A 443 3.01 -20.84 8.85
C ARG A 443 2.46 -19.48 9.30
N MET A 444 2.30 -18.53 8.36
CA MET A 444 1.73 -17.21 8.62
C MET A 444 0.31 -17.34 9.21
N ILE A 445 -0.53 -18.17 8.59
CA ILE A 445 -1.90 -18.48 9.06
C ILE A 445 -1.86 -19.14 10.44
N GLN A 446 -1.03 -20.16 10.64
CA GLN A 446 -0.92 -20.89 11.92
C GLN A 446 -0.49 -19.98 13.07
N LYS A 447 0.38 -18.99 12.78
CA LYS A 447 0.84 -18.01 13.77
C LYS A 447 -0.12 -16.85 13.97
N GLY A 448 -1.21 -16.77 13.22
CA GLY A 448 -2.17 -15.67 13.31
C GLY A 448 -1.61 -14.32 12.83
N VAL A 449 -0.60 -14.35 11.95
CA VAL A 449 -0.03 -13.12 11.39
C VAL A 449 -1.01 -12.53 10.38
N THR A 450 -1.37 -11.27 10.58
CA THR A 450 -2.25 -10.52 9.66
C THR A 450 -1.48 -10.09 8.42
N LEU A 451 -2.14 -9.96 7.28
CA LEU A 451 -1.58 -9.41 6.05
C LEU A 451 -2.38 -8.16 5.64
N VAL A 452 -1.70 -7.02 5.43
CA VAL A 452 -2.35 -5.79 4.95
C VAL A 452 -2.15 -5.63 3.45
N SER A 453 -3.26 -5.53 2.72
CA SER A 453 -3.31 -5.36 1.28
C SER A 453 -3.28 -3.90 0.87
N LEU A 454 -2.48 -3.57 -0.15
CA LEU A 454 -2.22 -2.18 -0.59
C LEU A 454 -2.27 -2.08 -2.13
N PRO A 455 -3.43 -2.33 -2.76
CA PRO A 455 -3.53 -2.60 -4.20
C PRO A 455 -2.86 -1.56 -5.10
N SER A 456 -3.12 -0.27 -4.89
CA SER A 456 -2.51 0.80 -5.70
C SER A 456 -1.02 0.91 -5.50
N SER A 457 -0.55 0.81 -4.26
CA SER A 457 0.88 0.79 -3.98
C SER A 457 1.55 -0.41 -4.64
N ASN A 458 0.98 -1.60 -4.44
CA ASN A 458 1.50 -2.84 -5.00
C ASN A 458 1.59 -2.80 -6.53
N ASN A 459 0.57 -2.30 -7.23
CA ASN A 459 0.62 -2.21 -8.69
C ASN A 459 1.62 -1.14 -9.18
N LYS A 460 1.61 0.05 -8.58
CA LYS A 460 2.41 1.20 -9.06
C LYS A 460 3.89 1.12 -8.68
N LEU A 461 4.22 0.55 -7.52
CA LEU A 461 5.56 0.62 -6.95
C LEU A 461 6.39 -0.65 -7.18
N THR A 462 5.77 -1.82 -7.19
CA THR A 462 6.53 -3.09 -7.29
C THR A 462 7.03 -3.37 -8.69
N GLY A 463 6.27 -2.96 -9.71
CA GLY A 463 6.48 -3.36 -11.11
C GLY A 463 6.39 -4.87 -11.34
N LYS A 464 5.79 -5.63 -10.40
CA LYS A 464 5.66 -7.10 -10.46
C LYS A 464 4.31 -7.57 -11.00
N PHE A 465 3.35 -6.67 -11.06
CA PHE A 465 2.05 -6.89 -11.69
C PHE A 465 1.96 -6.10 -13.00
N GLU A 466 1.39 -6.72 -14.03
CA GLU A 466 1.05 -6.00 -15.26
C GLU A 466 -0.20 -5.15 -15.08
N ASP A 467 -1.14 -5.64 -14.26
CA ASP A 467 -2.43 -5.02 -13.98
C ASP A 467 -2.90 -5.44 -12.58
N TYR A 468 -3.77 -4.64 -11.99
CA TYR A 468 -4.44 -4.88 -10.71
C TYR A 468 -5.12 -6.25 -10.61
N LYS A 469 -5.57 -6.84 -11.71
CA LYS A 469 -6.18 -8.19 -11.73
C LYS A 469 -5.28 -9.31 -11.23
N ASP A 470 -3.97 -9.12 -11.31
CA ASP A 470 -3.00 -10.09 -10.80
C ASP A 470 -2.82 -9.98 -9.27
N HIS A 471 -3.50 -9.03 -8.60
CA HIS A 471 -3.38 -8.82 -7.16
C HIS A 471 -4.01 -9.98 -6.35
N PRO A 472 -3.28 -10.58 -5.39
CA PRO A 472 -3.65 -11.87 -4.76
C PRO A 472 -4.67 -11.80 -3.62
N PHE A 473 -5.37 -10.66 -3.45
CA PHE A 473 -6.21 -10.40 -2.28
C PHE A 473 -7.27 -11.50 -2.05
N SER A 474 -8.04 -11.83 -3.09
CA SER A 474 -9.10 -12.84 -2.98
C SER A 474 -8.54 -14.24 -2.75
N TRP A 475 -7.32 -14.52 -3.21
CA TRP A 475 -6.68 -15.81 -2.94
C TRP A 475 -6.28 -15.90 -1.48
N TRP A 476 -5.69 -14.86 -0.90
CA TRP A 476 -5.42 -14.80 0.55
C TRP A 476 -6.70 -14.92 1.37
N GLU A 477 -7.78 -14.24 0.96
CA GLU A 477 -9.08 -14.30 1.63
C GLU A 477 -9.62 -15.74 1.65
N LYS A 478 -9.62 -16.43 0.50
CA LYS A 478 -10.06 -17.82 0.36
C LYS A 478 -9.18 -18.80 1.14
N LYS A 479 -7.89 -18.51 1.28
CA LYS A 479 -6.95 -19.31 2.08
C LYS A 479 -7.14 -19.13 3.59
N GLY A 480 -7.96 -18.17 4.03
CA GLY A 480 -8.20 -17.90 5.44
C GLY A 480 -7.12 -17.04 6.10
N VAL A 481 -6.37 -16.28 5.31
CA VAL A 481 -5.45 -15.27 5.84
C VAL A 481 -6.27 -14.17 6.53
N GLN A 482 -5.80 -13.71 7.70
CA GLN A 482 -6.36 -12.52 8.33
C GLN A 482 -5.91 -11.29 7.54
N LEU A 483 -6.86 -10.52 7.02
CA LEU A 483 -6.57 -9.43 6.10
C LEU A 483 -6.90 -8.06 6.71
N GLY A 484 -6.08 -7.07 6.36
CA GLY A 484 -6.37 -5.65 6.47
C GLY A 484 -6.28 -4.98 5.09
N VAL A 485 -6.76 -3.74 5.00
CA VAL A 485 -6.61 -2.89 3.81
C VAL A 485 -6.04 -1.56 4.25
N GLY A 486 -5.09 -1.05 3.47
CA GLY A 486 -4.64 0.32 3.64
C GLY A 486 -4.40 1.02 2.32
N THR A 487 -4.02 2.29 2.41
CA THR A 487 -3.80 3.13 1.23
C THR A 487 -2.33 3.47 0.99
N ASP A 488 -1.47 3.16 1.96
CA ASP A 488 -0.04 3.43 1.93
C ASP A 488 0.24 4.95 1.87
N ASN A 489 0.32 5.52 0.66
CA ASN A 489 0.59 6.95 0.43
C ASN A 489 -0.47 7.54 -0.49
N HIS A 490 -1.73 7.59 -0.05
CA HIS A 490 -2.88 7.81 -0.92
C HIS A 490 -2.85 9.10 -1.75
N ILE A 491 -2.32 10.20 -1.20
CA ILE A 491 -2.15 11.44 -1.97
C ILE A 491 -1.13 11.21 -3.07
N THR A 492 0.06 10.73 -2.71
CA THR A 492 1.15 10.48 -3.68
C THR A 492 0.78 9.44 -4.72
N LEU A 493 0.05 8.40 -4.35
CA LEU A 493 -0.39 7.32 -5.22
C LEU A 493 -1.68 7.64 -5.96
N ASN A 494 -2.21 8.86 -5.86
CA ASN A 494 -3.43 9.30 -6.54
C ASN A 494 -4.61 8.32 -6.33
N THR A 495 -4.89 7.98 -5.07
CA THR A 495 -5.97 7.09 -4.65
C THR A 495 -6.60 7.58 -3.33
N ASN A 496 -7.55 6.81 -2.80
CA ASN A 496 -8.11 6.96 -1.45
C ASN A 496 -8.66 5.62 -0.98
N PHE A 497 -9.08 5.56 0.29
CA PHE A 497 -9.52 4.31 0.91
C PHE A 497 -10.67 3.62 0.15
N ILE A 498 -11.68 4.38 -0.30
CA ILE A 498 -12.81 3.82 -1.04
C ILE A 498 -12.37 3.35 -2.44
N TYR A 499 -11.44 4.05 -3.09
CA TYR A 499 -10.88 3.56 -4.35
C TYR A 499 -10.09 2.27 -4.17
N GLU A 500 -9.35 2.07 -3.09
CA GLU A 500 -8.72 0.78 -2.81
C GLU A 500 -9.77 -0.33 -2.68
N MET A 501 -10.92 -0.05 -2.05
CA MET A 501 -12.05 -1.00 -1.98
C MET A 501 -12.62 -1.32 -3.37
N LEU A 502 -12.84 -0.31 -4.22
CA LEU A 502 -13.33 -0.52 -5.58
C LEU A 502 -12.33 -1.31 -6.43
N ILE A 503 -11.04 -1.00 -6.30
CA ILE A 503 -9.98 -1.72 -6.99
C ILE A 503 -10.00 -3.20 -6.65
N LEU A 504 -10.15 -3.55 -5.36
CA LEU A 504 -10.27 -4.94 -4.93
C LEU A 504 -11.51 -5.64 -5.53
N LEU A 505 -12.66 -4.96 -5.57
CA LEU A 505 -13.87 -5.52 -6.19
C LEU A 505 -13.72 -5.70 -7.69
N TYR A 506 -13.04 -4.80 -8.40
CA TYR A 506 -12.86 -4.92 -9.85
C TYR A 506 -11.84 -5.99 -10.19
N THR A 507 -10.79 -6.11 -9.39
CA THR A 507 -9.75 -7.14 -9.50
C THR A 507 -10.35 -8.55 -9.51
N ASP A 508 -11.35 -8.82 -8.65
CA ASP A 508 -12.03 -10.12 -8.60
C ASP A 508 -13.54 -9.95 -8.44
N ALA A 509 -14.17 -9.43 -9.49
CA ALA A 509 -15.58 -9.10 -9.49
C ALA A 509 -16.52 -10.31 -9.35
N VAL A 510 -16.02 -11.51 -9.64
CA VAL A 510 -16.80 -12.75 -9.60
C VAL A 510 -16.76 -13.40 -8.22
N ASN A 511 -15.60 -13.42 -7.55
CA ASN A 511 -15.47 -14.18 -6.31
C ASN A 511 -15.45 -13.31 -5.04
N LEU A 512 -14.95 -12.07 -5.11
CA LEU A 512 -14.92 -11.21 -3.93
C LEU A 512 -16.31 -10.64 -3.67
N LYS A 513 -16.89 -11.02 -2.53
CA LYS A 513 -18.19 -10.51 -2.09
C LYS A 513 -18.06 -9.13 -1.46
N ILE A 514 -18.99 -8.23 -1.78
CA ILE A 514 -19.08 -6.88 -1.18
C ILE A 514 -19.15 -6.99 0.34
N THR A 515 -19.96 -7.90 0.88
CA THR A 515 -20.05 -8.12 2.34
C THR A 515 -18.73 -8.56 2.95
N LYS A 516 -17.94 -9.39 2.25
CA LYS A 516 -16.65 -9.82 2.77
C LYS A 516 -15.66 -8.65 2.81
N LEU A 517 -15.66 -7.81 1.79
CA LEU A 517 -14.84 -6.60 1.77
C LEU A 517 -15.24 -5.62 2.89
N LEU A 518 -16.55 -5.43 3.14
CA LEU A 518 -17.04 -4.62 4.26
C LEU A 518 -16.56 -5.18 5.61
N MET A 519 -16.61 -6.50 5.81
CA MET A 519 -16.11 -7.15 7.03
C MET A 519 -14.62 -6.88 7.24
N VAL A 520 -13.80 -7.05 6.19
CA VAL A 520 -12.34 -6.80 6.26
C VAL A 520 -12.05 -5.33 6.58
N THR A 521 -12.65 -4.41 5.83
CA THR A 521 -12.35 -2.96 5.92
C THR A 521 -12.89 -2.29 7.18
N THR A 522 -13.88 -2.88 7.85
CA THR A 522 -14.40 -2.38 9.14
C THR A 522 -13.85 -3.14 10.34
N GLY A 523 -13.25 -4.31 10.12
CA GLY A 523 -12.83 -5.26 11.16
C GLY A 523 -14.00 -5.98 11.85
N GLU A 524 -15.22 -5.88 11.33
CA GLU A 524 -16.41 -6.56 11.88
C GLU A 524 -16.51 -8.00 11.38
N THR A 525 -16.54 -8.95 12.31
CA THR A 525 -16.56 -10.39 12.00
C THR A 525 -17.98 -10.99 12.04
N ARG A 526 -18.96 -10.30 12.61
CA ARG A 526 -20.34 -10.75 12.73
C ARG A 526 -21.12 -10.41 11.46
N ARG A 527 -21.16 -11.35 10.52
CA ARG A 527 -21.93 -11.22 9.28
C ARG A 527 -23.39 -10.75 9.48
N PRO A 528 -24.16 -11.26 10.47
CA PRO A 528 -25.53 -10.77 10.71
C PRO A 528 -25.61 -9.28 11.04
N PHE A 529 -24.58 -8.73 11.71
CA PHE A 529 -24.52 -7.30 12.01
C PHE A 529 -24.29 -6.47 10.74
N ILE A 530 -23.36 -6.90 9.86
CA ILE A 530 -23.19 -6.25 8.55
C ILE A 530 -24.49 -6.28 7.74
N SER A 531 -25.20 -7.41 7.72
CA SER A 531 -26.51 -7.52 7.07
C SER A 531 -27.53 -6.53 7.63
N HIS A 532 -27.56 -6.36 8.96
CA HIS A 532 -28.41 -5.37 9.61
C HIS A 532 -28.06 -3.93 9.21
N LEU A 533 -26.77 -3.59 9.10
CA LEU A 533 -26.32 -2.26 8.67
C LEU A 533 -26.70 -1.97 7.21
N LEU A 534 -26.57 -2.95 6.32
CA LEU A 534 -27.03 -2.83 4.92
C LEU A 534 -28.54 -2.54 4.85
N TRP A 535 -29.35 -3.22 5.68
CA TRP A 535 -30.78 -2.93 5.80
C TRP A 535 -31.07 -1.53 6.35
N THR A 536 -30.24 -1.03 7.28
CA THR A 536 -30.37 0.32 7.83
C THR A 536 -30.13 1.38 6.76
N MET A 537 -29.11 1.23 5.91
CA MET A 537 -28.89 2.12 4.76
C MET A 537 -30.12 2.16 3.85
N ARG A 538 -30.68 0.99 3.53
CA ARG A 538 -31.88 0.91 2.68
C ARG A 538 -33.07 1.65 3.29
N LYS A 539 -33.29 1.52 4.61
CA LYS A 539 -34.37 2.22 5.31
C LYS A 539 -34.18 3.73 5.27
N GLN A 540 -32.95 4.22 5.40
CA GLN A 540 -32.63 5.66 5.29
C GLN A 540 -32.89 6.18 3.88
N LEU A 541 -32.46 5.46 2.85
CA LEU A 541 -32.73 5.79 1.45
C LEU A 541 -34.24 5.95 1.19
N ARG A 542 -35.07 5.03 1.70
CA ARG A 542 -36.54 5.11 1.57
C ARG A 542 -37.17 6.27 2.34
N LYS A 543 -36.52 6.78 3.39
CA LYS A 543 -37.00 7.96 4.12
C LYS A 543 -36.69 9.24 3.37
N ASN A 544 -35.53 9.32 2.71
CA ASN A 544 -35.11 10.52 1.96
C ASN A 544 -35.85 10.69 0.63
N ASN A 545 -36.43 9.62 0.09
CA ASN A 545 -37.24 9.63 -1.14
C ASN A 545 -38.74 9.86 -0.90
N LYS A 546 -39.16 10.04 0.37
CA LYS A 546 -40.51 10.47 0.75
C LYS A 546 -40.46 11.93 1.13
#